data_AF-A0A5J4UPD3-F1
#
_entry.id   AF-A0A5J4UPD3-F1
#
_cell.length_a   1.000
_cell.length_b   1.000
_cell.length_c   1.000
_cell.angle_alpha   90.00
_cell.angle_beta   90.00
_cell.angle_gamma   90.00
#
_symmetry.space_group_name_H-M   'P 1'
#
loop_
_entity.id
_entity.type
_entity.pdbx_description
1 polymer ?
#
loop_
_entity_poly.entity_id
_entity_poly.type
_entity_poly.pdbx_seq_one_letter_code
_entity_poly.pdbx_strand_id
1 'polypeptide(L)'
;MTEPDKQASEIAIQKRVYMPPAKVKLLEGQILGGDTFEARRLIQEKAWITLRKAINGLINKANTANVRNIVKDLLKENLIRGKGVFARSMIKAQTAAPIFTPVYAAVTAAINTALPVVGKLVLVRLVVNFKKSYTRDDKPVCESSLKFIAHLANQHVASILLPLQILTLLIDKPSGTSIELCTSFLKEVGQLLSEAHPQALRVVCDSLRSIAQEQKLGEGEERAYDLILDMMDVRRRKFQDYPSLTKELDVVEEGKQITHDDIQLTIHEGDDTLNPQTSLDIFHYEENYEENNRAYEAIKRRILGLDEDESDSPIGDDDEEEGSDDEQKEQKQIQISQAEIEEDTKRANEQEKVDFRRTLYLAISSSVGFEECTHKILQGGVKEGLEIEVCLMLIECCAQERTYNPFFALVGERLCNLDPVYQQAFDECFARQYENIHRLETNKLRNVAMFFAHLLHSDALPWTVL
;
A
#
# COMPACT_ATOMS: atom_id res chain seq x y z
N MET A 1 3.50 -4.30 -52.50
CA MET A 1 3.34 -5.60 -51.82
C MET A 1 2.34 -6.43 -52.60
N THR A 2 2.78 -7.57 -53.11
CA THR A 2 1.97 -8.54 -53.86
C THR A 2 1.00 -9.26 -52.92
N GLU A 3 -0.20 -9.61 -53.41
CA GLU A 3 -1.27 -10.31 -52.66
C GLU A 3 -0.83 -11.51 -51.78
N PRO A 4 0.15 -12.35 -52.15
CA PRO A 4 0.66 -13.41 -51.26
C PRO A 4 1.35 -12.90 -49.97
N ASP A 5 1.94 -11.70 -49.98
CA ASP A 5 2.60 -11.12 -48.79
C ASP A 5 1.59 -10.58 -47.77
N LYS A 6 0.42 -10.12 -48.25
CA LYS A 6 -0.67 -9.69 -47.38
C LYS A 6 -1.28 -10.89 -46.65
N GLN A 7 -1.52 -12.00 -47.35
CA GLN A 7 -1.99 -13.24 -46.74
C GLN A 7 -0.97 -13.85 -45.78
N ALA A 8 0.33 -13.78 -46.07
CA ALA A 8 1.37 -14.22 -45.13
C ALA A 8 1.42 -13.37 -43.85
N SER A 9 1.18 -12.06 -43.96
CA SER A 9 1.08 -11.17 -42.78
C SER A 9 -0.19 -11.43 -41.96
N GLU A 10 -1.33 -11.69 -42.60
CA GLU A 10 -2.59 -12.03 -41.93
C GLU A 10 -2.51 -13.40 -41.23
N ILE A 11 -1.81 -14.37 -41.82
CA ILE A 11 -1.58 -15.69 -41.21
C ILE A 11 -0.57 -15.60 -40.05
N ALA A 12 0.39 -14.67 -40.10
CA ALA A 12 1.32 -14.41 -39.00
C ALA A 12 0.64 -13.73 -37.79
N ILE A 13 -0.40 -12.93 -38.01
CA ILE A 13 -1.19 -12.28 -36.94
C ILE A 13 -1.97 -13.30 -36.10
N GLN A 14 -2.22 -14.52 -36.60
CA GLN A 14 -2.90 -15.59 -35.85
C GLN A 14 -1.99 -16.52 -35.04
N LYS A 15 -0.66 -16.48 -35.20
CA LYS A 15 0.26 -17.29 -34.40
C LYS A 15 1.18 -16.40 -33.59
N ARG A 16 1.12 -16.54 -32.27
CA ARG A 16 2.09 -16.02 -31.30
C ARG A 16 3.52 -16.41 -31.72
N VAL A 17 4.19 -15.60 -32.52
CA VAL A 17 5.60 -15.80 -32.87
C VAL A 17 6.43 -14.86 -32.01
N TYR A 18 7.22 -15.44 -31.11
CA TYR A 18 8.28 -14.75 -30.39
C TYR A 18 9.23 -14.10 -31.40
N MET A 19 9.35 -12.77 -31.38
CA MET A 19 10.32 -12.04 -32.17
C MET A 19 11.63 -11.95 -31.38
N PRO A 20 12.76 -12.46 -31.92
CA PRO A 20 14.04 -12.42 -31.22
C PRO A 20 14.48 -10.97 -30.91
N PRO A 21 15.05 -10.69 -29.72
CA PRO A 21 15.43 -9.33 -29.29
C PRO A 21 16.36 -8.60 -30.26
N ALA A 22 17.26 -9.32 -30.93
CA ALA A 22 18.15 -8.76 -31.95
C ALA A 22 17.41 -8.27 -33.20
N LYS A 23 16.30 -8.93 -33.57
CA LYS A 23 15.46 -8.54 -34.71
C LYS A 23 14.56 -7.35 -34.36
N VAL A 24 14.17 -7.23 -33.10
CA VAL A 24 13.49 -6.05 -32.55
C VAL A 24 14.44 -4.85 -32.58
N LYS A 25 15.68 -4.97 -32.10
CA LYS A 25 16.70 -3.90 -32.18
C LYS A 25 17.03 -3.47 -33.62
N LEU A 26 17.08 -4.42 -34.56
CA LEU A 26 17.35 -4.12 -35.97
C LEU A 26 16.17 -3.39 -36.64
N LEU A 27 14.93 -3.72 -36.26
CA LEU A 27 13.74 -3.00 -36.69
C LEU A 27 13.64 -1.63 -36.01
N GLU A 28 13.99 -1.51 -34.73
CA GLU A 28 14.09 -0.25 -33.98
C GLU A 28 15.03 0.74 -34.69
N GLY A 29 16.20 0.30 -35.13
CA GLY A 29 17.16 1.14 -35.87
C GLY A 29 16.71 1.53 -37.29
N GLN A 30 15.80 0.77 -37.93
CA GLN A 30 15.25 1.10 -39.25
C GLN A 30 14.00 2.00 -39.17
N ILE A 31 13.37 2.05 -38.00
CA ILE A 31 12.10 2.74 -37.75
C ILE A 31 12.29 4.17 -37.21
N LEU A 32 13.42 4.44 -36.56
CA LEU A 32 13.80 5.76 -36.02
C LEU A 32 13.96 6.86 -37.10
N GLY A 33 13.85 6.54 -38.39
CA GLY A 33 13.92 7.51 -39.49
C GLY A 33 12.58 7.90 -40.12
N GLY A 34 11.43 7.38 -39.66
CA GLY A 34 10.14 7.71 -40.28
C GLY A 34 8.94 7.60 -39.35
N ASP A 35 8.10 8.64 -39.34
CA ASP A 35 6.82 8.74 -38.61
C ASP A 35 5.72 7.82 -39.21
N THR A 36 6.07 6.54 -39.39
CA THR A 36 5.17 5.53 -39.96
C THR A 36 4.22 5.00 -38.89
N PHE A 37 3.04 4.56 -39.31
CA PHE A 37 2.05 3.94 -38.42
C PHE A 37 2.61 2.73 -37.64
N GLU A 38 3.44 1.91 -38.30
CA GLU A 38 4.07 0.74 -37.68
C GLU A 38 5.06 1.13 -36.57
N ALA A 39 5.80 2.23 -36.76
CA ALA A 39 6.68 2.81 -35.75
C ALA A 39 5.92 3.16 -34.47
N ARG A 40 4.88 3.99 -34.61
CA ARG A 40 4.06 4.46 -33.48
C ARG A 40 3.40 3.31 -32.75
N ARG A 41 2.89 2.32 -33.49
CA ARG A 41 2.27 1.13 -32.90
C ARG A 41 3.26 0.32 -32.07
N LEU A 42 4.48 0.08 -32.57
CA LEU A 42 5.50 -0.68 -31.83
C LEU A 42 5.96 0.05 -30.56
N ILE A 43 6.13 1.37 -30.62
CA ILE A 43 6.44 2.20 -29.44
C ILE A 43 5.35 2.06 -28.38
N GLN A 44 4.08 2.20 -28.77
CA GLN A 44 2.95 2.06 -27.85
C GLN A 44 2.82 0.65 -27.27
N GLU A 45 3.12 -0.39 -28.06
CA GLU A 45 3.10 -1.79 -27.62
C GLU A 45 4.21 -2.07 -26.61
N LYS A 46 5.43 -1.58 -26.86
CA LYS A 46 6.55 -1.66 -25.91
C LYS A 46 6.20 -0.95 -24.60
N ALA A 47 5.67 0.27 -24.68
CA ALA A 47 5.21 1.02 -23.51
C ALA A 47 4.12 0.27 -22.74
N TRP A 48 3.16 -0.35 -23.43
CA TRP A 48 2.12 -1.17 -22.80
C TRP A 48 2.68 -2.39 -22.07
N ILE A 49 3.65 -3.08 -22.66
CA ILE A 49 4.31 -4.24 -22.03
C ILE A 49 5.06 -3.79 -20.77
N THR A 50 5.77 -2.67 -20.82
CA THR A 50 6.46 -2.08 -19.66
C THR A 50 5.47 -1.73 -18.55
N LEU A 51 4.41 -0.98 -18.88
CA LEU A 51 3.34 -0.62 -17.95
C LEU A 51 2.75 -1.86 -17.27
N ARG A 52 2.44 -2.90 -18.06
CA ARG A 52 1.91 -4.16 -17.52
C ARG A 52 2.89 -4.85 -16.58
N LYS A 53 4.19 -4.85 -16.90
CA LYS A 53 5.22 -5.44 -16.02
C LYS A 53 5.36 -4.64 -14.72
N ALA A 54 5.36 -3.30 -14.80
CA ALA A 54 5.45 -2.41 -13.65
C ALA A 54 4.27 -2.63 -12.69
N ILE A 55 3.03 -2.56 -13.19
CA ILE A 55 1.82 -2.80 -12.40
C ILE A 55 1.87 -4.18 -11.71
N ASN A 56 2.20 -5.24 -12.46
CA ASN A 56 2.28 -6.60 -11.89
C ASN A 56 3.37 -6.71 -10.82
N GLY A 57 4.54 -6.09 -11.07
CA GLY A 57 5.66 -6.10 -10.15
C GLY A 57 5.33 -5.40 -8.84
N LEU A 58 4.66 -4.26 -8.89
CA LEU A 58 4.24 -3.49 -7.72
C LEU A 58 3.18 -4.25 -6.90
N ILE A 59 2.15 -4.81 -7.55
CA ILE A 59 1.10 -5.57 -6.87
C ILE A 59 1.67 -6.77 -6.11
N ASN A 60 2.59 -7.52 -6.73
CA ASN A 60 3.18 -8.71 -6.11
C ASN A 60 4.10 -8.39 -4.91
N LYS A 61 4.56 -7.14 -4.79
CA LYS A 61 5.42 -6.68 -3.67
C LYS A 61 4.60 -6.07 -2.52
N ALA A 62 3.30 -5.87 -2.70
CA ALA A 62 2.45 -5.20 -1.72
C ALA A 62 2.29 -6.02 -0.43
N ASN A 63 2.51 -5.36 0.71
CA ASN A 63 2.27 -5.88 2.06
C ASN A 63 1.81 -4.75 2.99
N THR A 64 1.48 -5.07 4.24
CA THR A 64 0.97 -4.11 5.23
C THR A 64 1.97 -2.96 5.50
N ALA A 65 3.27 -3.24 5.50
CA ALA A 65 4.30 -2.25 5.82
C ALA A 65 4.56 -1.26 4.67
N ASN A 66 4.41 -1.69 3.40
CA ASN A 66 4.75 -0.87 2.24
C ASN A 66 3.56 -0.38 1.42
N VAL A 67 2.32 -0.66 1.85
CA VAL A 67 1.09 -0.36 1.09
C VAL A 67 1.03 1.09 0.61
N ARG A 68 1.41 2.07 1.45
CA ARG A 68 1.39 3.50 1.11
C ARG A 68 2.39 3.84 0.00
N ASN A 69 3.58 3.24 0.02
CA ASN A 69 4.61 3.46 -0.99
C ASN A 69 4.22 2.79 -2.31
N ILE A 70 3.70 1.56 -2.25
CA ILE A 70 3.19 0.86 -3.44
C ILE A 70 2.07 1.66 -4.11
N VAL A 71 1.16 2.27 -3.35
CA VAL A 71 0.12 3.15 -3.90
C VAL A 71 0.72 4.36 -4.61
N LYS A 72 1.69 5.05 -3.99
CA LYS A 72 2.38 6.19 -4.62
C LYS A 72 3.07 5.77 -5.94
N ASP A 73 3.77 4.64 -5.94
CA ASP A 73 4.45 4.15 -7.15
C ASP A 73 3.47 3.70 -8.23
N LEU A 74 2.34 3.08 -7.85
CA LEU A 74 1.28 2.74 -8.79
C LEU A 74 0.65 3.97 -9.43
N LEU A 75 0.49 5.07 -8.68
CA LEU A 75 -0.05 6.33 -9.21
C LEU A 75 0.91 7.02 -10.20
N LYS A 76 2.22 6.74 -10.13
CA LYS A 76 3.19 7.22 -11.13
C LYS A 76 2.99 6.58 -12.49
N GLU A 77 2.51 5.33 -12.53
CA GLU A 77 2.19 4.59 -13.74
C GLU A 77 0.82 5.01 -14.31
N ASN A 78 0.62 4.98 -15.64
CA ASN A 78 -0.65 5.35 -16.26
C ASN A 78 -1.76 4.31 -16.01
N LEU A 79 -2.42 4.41 -14.85
CA LEU A 79 -3.47 3.48 -14.43
C LEU A 79 -4.79 3.69 -15.19
N ILE A 80 -5.03 4.84 -15.84
CA ILE A 80 -6.22 5.01 -16.69
C ILE A 80 -6.10 4.10 -17.92
N ARG A 81 -4.94 4.13 -18.58
CA ARG A 81 -4.63 3.22 -19.69
C ARG A 81 -4.51 1.78 -19.18
N GLY A 82 -3.81 1.58 -18.07
CA GLY A 82 -3.57 0.28 -17.45
C GLY A 82 -4.71 -0.32 -16.63
N LYS A 83 -5.90 0.29 -16.58
CA LYS A 83 -6.99 -0.11 -15.64
C LYS A 83 -7.41 -1.57 -15.74
N GLY A 84 -7.47 -2.10 -16.97
CA GLY A 84 -7.80 -3.52 -17.20
C GLY A 84 -6.71 -4.44 -16.67
N VAL A 85 -5.44 -4.09 -16.94
CA VAL A 85 -4.27 -4.82 -16.43
C VAL A 85 -4.23 -4.79 -14.91
N PHE A 86 -4.41 -3.62 -14.30
CA PHE A 86 -4.48 -3.46 -12.85
C PHE A 86 -5.55 -4.37 -12.25
N ALA A 87 -6.79 -4.28 -12.72
CA ALA A 87 -7.89 -5.09 -12.19
C ALA A 87 -7.64 -6.59 -12.36
N ARG A 88 -7.14 -7.03 -13.52
CA ARG A 88 -6.80 -8.43 -13.75
C ARG A 88 -5.69 -8.91 -12.80
N SER A 89 -4.67 -8.09 -12.59
CA SER A 89 -3.53 -8.45 -11.77
C SER A 89 -3.85 -8.48 -10.29
N MET A 90 -4.70 -7.58 -9.80
CA MET A 90 -5.23 -7.63 -8.43
C MET A 90 -6.02 -8.91 -8.19
N ILE A 91 -6.96 -9.25 -9.08
CA ILE A 91 -7.76 -10.47 -8.96
C ILE A 91 -6.84 -11.71 -8.99
N LYS A 92 -5.89 -11.77 -9.93
CA LYS A 92 -4.97 -12.90 -10.04
C LYS A 92 -4.06 -13.04 -8.81
N ALA A 93 -3.52 -11.94 -8.30
CA ALA A 93 -2.67 -11.94 -7.11
C ALA A 93 -3.45 -12.38 -5.86
N GLN A 94 -4.69 -11.90 -5.71
CA GLN A 94 -5.58 -12.31 -4.64
C GLN A 94 -5.95 -13.79 -4.69
N THR A 95 -6.30 -14.32 -5.87
CA THR A 95 -6.60 -15.75 -6.02
C THR A 95 -5.38 -16.64 -5.71
N ALA A 96 -4.17 -16.18 -6.07
CA ALA A 96 -2.93 -16.90 -5.77
C ALA A 96 -2.53 -16.82 -4.29
N ALA A 97 -2.82 -15.71 -3.61
CA ALA A 97 -2.49 -15.49 -2.21
C ALA A 97 -3.62 -14.80 -1.43
N PRO A 98 -4.68 -15.54 -1.04
CA PRO A 98 -5.85 -14.97 -0.36
C PRO A 98 -5.56 -14.36 1.01
N ILE A 99 -4.43 -14.70 1.64
CA ILE A 99 -4.00 -14.12 2.92
C ILE A 99 -3.72 -12.61 2.82
N PHE A 100 -3.32 -12.11 1.65
CA PHE A 100 -3.06 -10.70 1.41
C PHE A 100 -4.30 -9.93 0.90
N THR A 101 -5.49 -10.54 0.90
CA THR A 101 -6.73 -9.86 0.45
C THR A 101 -6.96 -8.51 1.13
N PRO A 102 -6.75 -8.35 2.46
CA PRO A 102 -6.87 -7.03 3.11
C PRO A 102 -5.92 -5.98 2.52
N VAL A 103 -4.68 -6.37 2.19
CA VAL A 103 -3.68 -5.49 1.56
C VAL A 103 -4.14 -5.08 0.17
N TYR A 104 -4.61 -6.05 -0.64
CA TYR A 104 -5.10 -5.77 -1.98
C TYR A 104 -6.35 -4.86 -1.97
N ALA A 105 -7.23 -5.02 -0.97
CA ALA A 105 -8.36 -4.13 -0.78
C ALA A 105 -7.92 -2.72 -0.40
N ALA A 106 -6.94 -2.55 0.49
CA ALA A 106 -6.38 -1.26 0.85
C ALA A 106 -5.74 -0.53 -0.35
N VAL A 107 -4.94 -1.24 -1.16
CA VAL A 107 -4.38 -0.68 -2.40
C VAL A 107 -5.51 -0.24 -3.34
N THR A 108 -6.52 -1.09 -3.53
CA THR A 108 -7.66 -0.76 -4.40
C THR A 108 -8.42 0.45 -3.88
N ALA A 109 -8.63 0.58 -2.56
CA ALA A 109 -9.33 1.71 -1.95
C ALA A 109 -8.57 3.03 -2.10
N ALA A 110 -7.25 3.01 -1.91
CA ALA A 110 -6.42 4.19 -2.13
C ALA A 110 -6.41 4.63 -3.60
N ILE A 111 -6.25 3.69 -4.53
CA ILE A 111 -6.35 3.97 -5.97
C ILE A 111 -7.76 4.45 -6.34
N ASN A 112 -8.81 3.89 -5.74
CA ASN A 112 -10.19 4.28 -5.99
C ASN A 112 -10.49 5.73 -5.60
N THR A 113 -9.85 6.22 -4.53
CA THR A 113 -9.98 7.61 -4.08
C THR A 113 -9.41 8.59 -5.13
N ALA A 114 -8.29 8.23 -5.76
CA ALA A 114 -7.63 9.06 -6.77
C ALA A 114 -8.22 8.87 -8.18
N LEU A 115 -8.57 7.63 -8.53
CA LEU A 115 -9.04 7.19 -9.85
C LEU A 115 -10.23 6.24 -9.69
N PRO A 116 -11.45 6.75 -9.45
CA PRO A 116 -12.63 5.93 -9.15
C PRO A 116 -12.97 4.92 -10.23
N VAL A 117 -12.70 5.26 -11.49
CA VAL A 117 -12.92 4.38 -12.65
C VAL A 117 -12.09 3.09 -12.59
N VAL A 118 -10.93 3.13 -11.93
CA VAL A 118 -10.06 1.95 -11.76
C VAL A 118 -10.61 1.05 -10.67
N GLY A 119 -10.91 1.61 -9.49
CA GLY A 119 -11.51 0.86 -8.37
C GLY A 119 -12.86 0.24 -8.73
N LYS A 120 -13.70 1.00 -9.44
CA LYS A 120 -14.98 0.53 -9.99
C LYS A 120 -14.80 -0.71 -10.86
N LEU A 121 -13.82 -0.71 -11.78
CA LEU A 121 -13.59 -1.82 -12.69
C LEU A 121 -13.16 -3.09 -11.95
N VAL A 122 -12.37 -2.98 -10.88
CA VAL A 122 -12.02 -4.12 -10.01
C VAL A 122 -13.29 -4.75 -9.43
N LEU A 123 -14.15 -3.92 -8.82
CA LEU A 123 -15.38 -4.37 -8.18
C LEU A 123 -16.35 -4.99 -9.19
N VAL A 124 -16.56 -4.36 -10.36
CA VAL A 124 -17.40 -4.89 -11.44
C VAL A 124 -16.92 -6.28 -11.87
N ARG A 125 -15.61 -6.46 -12.08
CA ARG A 125 -15.04 -7.76 -12.49
C ARG A 125 -15.21 -8.82 -11.41
N LEU A 126 -15.06 -8.46 -10.13
CA LEU A 126 -15.28 -9.38 -9.01
C LEU A 126 -16.75 -9.84 -8.93
N VAL A 127 -17.70 -8.92 -9.08
CA VAL A 127 -19.15 -9.26 -9.06
C VAL A 127 -19.51 -10.15 -10.24
N VAL A 128 -19.01 -9.84 -11.44
CA VAL A 128 -19.24 -10.68 -12.64
C VAL A 128 -18.58 -12.05 -12.49
N ASN A 129 -17.37 -12.13 -11.92
CA ASN A 129 -16.70 -13.39 -11.64
C ASN A 129 -17.49 -14.23 -10.64
N PHE A 130 -17.93 -13.65 -9.53
CA PHE A 130 -18.78 -14.30 -8.53
C PHE A 130 -20.07 -14.82 -9.16
N LYS A 131 -20.79 -14.01 -9.94
CA LYS A 131 -22.03 -14.45 -10.61
C LYS A 131 -21.78 -15.67 -11.50
N LYS A 132 -20.75 -15.61 -12.34
CA LYS A 132 -20.40 -16.72 -13.24
C LYS A 132 -19.97 -17.97 -12.48
N SER A 133 -19.13 -17.84 -11.47
CA SER A 133 -18.68 -18.99 -10.67
C SER A 133 -19.82 -19.59 -9.87
N TYR A 134 -20.73 -18.77 -9.33
CA TYR A 134 -21.91 -19.23 -8.59
C TYR A 134 -22.86 -20.02 -9.48
N THR A 135 -23.15 -19.52 -10.69
CA THR A 135 -23.98 -20.26 -11.67
C THR A 135 -23.35 -21.57 -12.15
N ARG A 136 -22.03 -21.69 -12.07
CA ARG A 136 -21.26 -22.88 -12.49
C ARG A 136 -20.90 -23.81 -11.34
N ASP A 137 -21.30 -23.45 -10.12
CA ASP A 137 -20.93 -24.14 -8.87
C ASP A 137 -19.39 -24.28 -8.69
N ASP A 138 -18.62 -23.28 -9.13
CA ASP A 138 -17.17 -23.21 -8.96
C ASP A 138 -16.83 -22.56 -7.61
N LYS A 139 -16.85 -23.39 -6.56
CA LYS A 139 -16.65 -22.96 -5.17
C LYS A 139 -15.34 -22.17 -4.94
N PRO A 140 -14.14 -22.62 -5.38
CA PRO A 140 -12.89 -21.88 -5.14
C PRO A 140 -12.90 -20.45 -5.72
N VAL A 141 -13.45 -20.28 -6.93
CA VAL A 141 -13.54 -18.96 -7.57
C VAL A 141 -14.60 -18.09 -6.87
N CYS A 142 -15.72 -18.68 -6.44
CA CYS A 142 -16.70 -17.99 -5.59
C CYS A 142 -16.07 -17.48 -4.30
N GLU A 143 -15.38 -18.36 -3.57
CA GLU A 143 -14.81 -18.04 -2.26
C GLU A 143 -13.77 -16.92 -2.36
N SER A 144 -12.86 -17.00 -3.34
CA SER A 144 -11.86 -15.95 -3.59
C SER A 144 -12.50 -14.61 -3.96
N SER A 145 -13.51 -14.62 -4.85
CA SER A 145 -14.23 -13.41 -5.25
C SER A 145 -15.00 -12.78 -4.08
N LEU A 146 -15.70 -13.61 -3.30
CA LEU A 146 -16.45 -13.18 -2.10
C LEU A 146 -15.50 -12.57 -1.07
N LYS A 147 -14.38 -13.22 -0.78
CA LYS A 147 -13.39 -12.69 0.17
C LYS A 147 -12.88 -11.32 -0.28
N PHE A 148 -12.61 -11.13 -1.56
CA PHE A 148 -12.16 -9.83 -2.05
C PHE A 148 -13.26 -8.77 -2.00
N ILE A 149 -14.49 -9.11 -2.39
CA ILE A 149 -15.65 -8.21 -2.25
C ILE A 149 -15.86 -7.81 -0.78
N ALA A 150 -15.68 -8.74 0.16
CA ALA A 150 -15.82 -8.48 1.59
C ALA A 150 -14.86 -7.38 2.07
N HIS A 151 -13.57 -7.51 1.78
CA HIS A 151 -12.59 -6.51 2.18
C HIS A 151 -12.74 -5.19 1.41
N LEU A 152 -13.24 -5.20 0.16
CA LEU A 152 -13.59 -3.96 -0.54
C LEU A 152 -14.78 -3.24 0.08
N ALA A 153 -15.76 -3.97 0.63
CA ALA A 153 -16.85 -3.38 1.39
C ALA A 153 -16.35 -2.81 2.73
N ASN A 154 -15.46 -3.52 3.43
CA ASN A 154 -14.84 -3.03 4.66
C ASN A 154 -14.01 -1.75 4.45
N GLN A 155 -13.43 -1.59 3.26
CA GLN A 155 -12.70 -0.38 2.84
C GLN A 155 -13.61 0.69 2.20
N HIS A 156 -14.94 0.53 2.27
CA HIS A 156 -15.92 1.45 1.69
C HIS A 156 -15.76 1.71 0.18
N VAL A 157 -15.20 0.77 -0.58
CA VAL A 157 -15.20 0.82 -2.06
C VAL A 157 -16.53 0.29 -2.59
N ALA A 158 -17.01 -0.82 -2.02
CA ALA A 158 -18.32 -1.38 -2.33
C ALA A 158 -19.37 -0.85 -1.35
N SER A 159 -20.56 -0.54 -1.87
CA SER A 159 -21.70 -0.21 -1.03
C SER A 159 -22.12 -1.41 -0.17
N ILE A 160 -22.60 -1.14 1.05
CA ILE A 160 -23.06 -2.17 2.00
C ILE A 160 -24.26 -2.98 1.49
N LEU A 161 -24.98 -2.45 0.50
CA LEU A 161 -26.05 -3.16 -0.19
C LEU A 161 -25.55 -4.41 -0.91
N LEU A 162 -24.34 -4.38 -1.49
CA LEU A 162 -23.80 -5.49 -2.25
C LEU A 162 -23.54 -6.74 -1.36
N PRO A 163 -22.85 -6.65 -0.21
CA PRO A 163 -22.75 -7.76 0.73
C PRO A 163 -24.10 -8.31 1.18
N LEU A 164 -25.09 -7.45 1.44
CA LEU A 164 -26.43 -7.90 1.87
C LEU A 164 -27.16 -8.67 0.76
N GLN A 165 -27.07 -8.20 -0.49
CA GLN A 165 -27.63 -8.90 -1.65
C GLN A 165 -26.99 -10.27 -1.86
N ILE A 166 -25.66 -10.35 -1.72
CA ILE A 166 -24.90 -11.61 -1.80
C ILE A 166 -25.34 -12.58 -0.69
N LEU A 167 -25.41 -12.13 0.56
CA LEU A 167 -25.86 -12.96 1.69
C LEU A 167 -27.29 -13.47 1.48
N THR A 168 -28.18 -12.60 1.01
CA THR A 168 -29.58 -12.97 0.72
C THR A 168 -29.65 -14.02 -0.37
N LEU A 169 -28.87 -13.89 -1.45
CA LEU A 169 -28.78 -14.90 -2.51
C LEU A 169 -28.33 -16.26 -1.96
N LEU A 170 -27.27 -16.29 -1.18
CA LEU A 170 -26.69 -17.54 -0.66
C LEU A 170 -27.65 -18.25 0.31
N ILE A 171 -28.53 -17.50 0.99
CA ILE A 171 -29.51 -18.03 1.93
C ILE A 171 -30.81 -18.47 1.25
N ASP A 172 -31.18 -17.86 0.11
CA ASP A 172 -32.45 -18.12 -0.59
C ASP A 172 -32.62 -19.60 -0.99
N LYS A 173 -31.54 -20.21 -1.49
CA LYS A 173 -31.47 -21.65 -1.81
C LYS A 173 -30.32 -22.29 -1.05
N PRO A 174 -30.55 -22.72 0.21
CA PRO A 174 -29.49 -23.24 1.04
C PRO A 174 -29.00 -24.59 0.51
N SER A 175 -27.69 -24.69 0.35
CA SER A 175 -26.95 -25.93 0.08
C SER A 175 -25.69 -25.93 0.94
N GLY A 176 -25.06 -27.09 1.16
CA GLY A 176 -23.83 -27.19 1.94
C GLY A 176 -22.75 -26.22 1.46
N THR A 177 -22.54 -26.13 0.14
CA THR A 177 -21.63 -25.16 -0.49
C THR A 177 -22.07 -23.72 -0.26
N SER A 178 -23.35 -23.41 -0.45
CA SER A 178 -23.87 -22.04 -0.30
C SER A 178 -23.75 -21.54 1.14
N ILE A 179 -24.03 -22.40 2.12
CA ILE A 179 -23.89 -22.08 3.55
C ILE A 179 -22.43 -21.91 3.94
N GLU A 180 -21.52 -22.71 3.40
CA GLU A 180 -20.09 -22.53 3.62
C GLU A 180 -19.58 -21.20 3.06
N LEU A 181 -19.99 -20.85 1.83
CA LEU A 181 -19.67 -19.56 1.23
C LEU A 181 -20.30 -18.40 2.03
N CYS A 182 -21.55 -18.54 2.47
CA CYS A 182 -22.27 -17.55 3.25
C CYS A 182 -21.60 -17.30 4.61
N THR A 183 -21.25 -18.36 5.33
CA THR A 183 -20.61 -18.25 6.65
C THR A 183 -19.19 -17.69 6.52
N SER A 184 -18.41 -18.12 5.53
CA SER A 184 -17.08 -17.56 5.24
C SER A 184 -17.16 -16.07 4.90
N PHE A 185 -18.07 -15.68 4.00
CA PHE A 185 -18.27 -14.27 3.63
C PHE A 185 -18.75 -13.43 4.81
N LEU A 186 -19.72 -13.93 5.60
CA LEU A 186 -20.27 -13.23 6.76
C LEU A 186 -19.23 -13.02 7.88
N LYS A 187 -18.25 -13.92 8.04
CA LYS A 187 -17.14 -13.72 8.97
C LYS A 187 -16.32 -12.47 8.60
N GLU A 188 -16.03 -12.29 7.31
CA GLU A 188 -15.19 -11.19 6.82
C GLU A 188 -15.92 -9.82 6.80
N VAL A 189 -17.22 -9.76 6.48
CA VAL A 189 -18.01 -8.50 6.44
C VAL A 189 -18.80 -8.21 7.72
N GLY A 190 -18.87 -9.15 8.65
CA GLY A 190 -19.86 -9.13 9.71
C GLY A 190 -19.67 -7.99 10.71
N GLN A 191 -18.43 -7.57 10.99
CA GLN A 191 -18.16 -6.40 11.84
C GLN A 191 -18.72 -5.12 11.21
N LEU A 192 -18.46 -4.89 9.92
CA LEU A 192 -19.01 -3.75 9.17
C LEU A 192 -20.54 -3.73 9.21
N LEU A 193 -21.18 -4.89 8.98
CA LEU A 193 -22.64 -5.01 9.06
C LEU A 193 -23.17 -4.77 10.48
N SER A 194 -22.44 -5.20 11.50
CA SER A 194 -22.82 -5.02 12.91
C SER A 194 -22.81 -3.54 13.31
N GLU A 195 -21.85 -2.76 12.81
CA GLU A 195 -21.70 -1.34 13.10
C GLU A 195 -22.69 -0.49 12.29
N ALA A 196 -22.81 -0.74 10.98
CA ALA A 196 -23.62 0.09 10.10
C ALA A 196 -25.11 -0.32 10.05
N HIS A 197 -25.42 -1.63 10.03
CA HIS A 197 -26.78 -2.15 9.83
C HIS A 197 -27.10 -3.38 10.71
N PRO A 198 -27.16 -3.22 12.05
CA PRO A 198 -27.34 -4.34 12.98
C PRO A 198 -28.65 -5.11 12.78
N GLN A 199 -29.70 -4.45 12.26
CA GLN A 199 -30.98 -5.09 11.93
C GLN A 199 -30.84 -6.06 10.75
N ALA A 200 -30.12 -5.66 9.69
CA ALA A 200 -29.90 -6.51 8.52
C ALA A 200 -29.06 -7.74 8.88
N LEU A 201 -27.99 -7.54 9.67
CA LEU A 201 -27.19 -8.65 10.21
C LEU A 201 -28.05 -9.63 11.03
N ARG A 202 -28.96 -9.11 11.86
CA ARG A 202 -29.87 -9.94 12.65
C ARG A 202 -30.74 -10.82 11.75
N VAL A 203 -31.34 -10.25 10.70
CA VAL A 203 -32.18 -11.00 9.75
C VAL A 203 -31.39 -12.14 9.12
N VAL A 204 -30.21 -11.85 8.57
CA VAL A 204 -29.33 -12.87 7.95
C VAL A 204 -29.03 -14.01 8.92
N CYS A 205 -28.63 -13.71 10.16
CA CYS A 205 -28.32 -14.73 11.15
C CYS A 205 -29.55 -15.51 11.65
N ASP A 206 -30.71 -14.87 11.75
CA ASP A 206 -31.94 -15.53 12.15
C ASP A 206 -32.41 -16.49 11.03
N SER A 207 -32.21 -16.14 9.76
CA SER A 207 -32.41 -17.06 8.61
C SER A 207 -31.47 -18.25 8.65
N LEU A 208 -30.17 -18.05 8.91
CA LEU A 208 -29.22 -19.17 9.09
C LEU A 208 -29.63 -20.09 10.25
N ARG A 209 -30.12 -19.52 11.36
CA ARG A 209 -30.61 -20.30 12.50
C ARG A 209 -31.86 -21.12 12.14
N SER A 210 -32.81 -20.54 11.40
CA SER A 210 -34.00 -21.24 10.91
C SER A 210 -33.62 -22.42 10.01
N ILE A 211 -32.66 -22.24 9.09
CA ILE A 211 -32.13 -23.31 8.24
C ILE A 211 -31.58 -24.47 9.09
N ALA A 212 -30.83 -24.15 10.15
CA ALA A 212 -30.28 -25.15 11.06
C ALA A 212 -31.34 -25.89 11.88
N GLN A 213 -32.34 -25.17 12.41
CA GLN A 213 -33.39 -25.74 13.27
C GLN A 213 -34.40 -26.58 12.49
N GLU A 214 -34.78 -26.14 11.30
CA GLU A 214 -35.77 -26.82 10.44
C GLU A 214 -35.16 -27.95 9.61
N GLN A 215 -33.86 -28.20 9.76
CA GLN A 215 -33.10 -29.20 9.01
C GLN A 215 -33.34 -29.13 7.49
N LYS A 216 -33.24 -27.93 6.91
CA LYS A 216 -33.53 -27.71 5.47
C LYS A 216 -32.46 -28.26 4.53
N LEU A 217 -31.33 -28.73 5.06
CA LEU A 217 -30.20 -29.25 4.31
C LEU A 217 -30.33 -30.76 4.10
N GLY A 218 -29.74 -31.26 3.01
CA GLY A 218 -29.85 -32.68 2.60
C GLY A 218 -29.05 -33.63 3.50
N GLU A 219 -29.32 -34.93 3.38
CA GLU A 219 -28.51 -35.97 4.03
C GLU A 219 -27.03 -35.84 3.60
N GLY A 220 -26.11 -35.79 4.58
CA GLY A 220 -24.66 -35.63 4.34
C GLY A 220 -24.13 -34.20 4.47
N GLU A 221 -24.96 -33.21 4.78
CA GLU A 221 -24.56 -31.80 4.94
C GLU A 221 -24.33 -31.39 6.41
N GLU A 222 -24.00 -32.35 7.30
CA GLU A 222 -23.81 -32.12 8.74
C GLU A 222 -22.81 -30.98 9.04
N ARG A 223 -21.71 -30.92 8.26
CA ARG A 223 -20.70 -29.87 8.34
C ARG A 223 -21.28 -28.46 8.19
N ALA A 224 -22.31 -28.28 7.37
CA ALA A 224 -22.91 -26.97 7.17
C ALA A 224 -23.66 -26.48 8.42
N TYR A 225 -24.24 -27.39 9.21
CA TYR A 225 -24.83 -27.04 10.51
C TYR A 225 -23.75 -26.61 11.51
N ASP A 226 -22.61 -27.31 11.56
CA ASP A 226 -21.48 -26.92 12.41
C ASP A 226 -20.96 -25.53 12.06
N LEU A 227 -20.85 -25.22 10.76
CA LEU A 227 -20.44 -23.89 10.28
C LEU A 227 -21.42 -22.78 10.69
N ILE A 228 -22.73 -23.07 10.73
CA ILE A 228 -23.74 -22.12 11.21
C ILE A 228 -23.55 -21.89 12.71
N LEU A 229 -23.30 -22.93 13.50
CA LEU A 229 -23.05 -22.81 14.94
C LEU A 229 -21.79 -21.99 15.22
N ASP A 230 -20.69 -22.29 14.54
CA ASP A 230 -19.44 -21.53 14.61
C ASP A 230 -19.67 -20.05 14.28
N MET A 231 -20.48 -19.76 13.25
CA MET A 231 -20.84 -18.39 12.89
C MET A 231 -21.64 -17.69 13.99
N MET A 232 -22.55 -18.39 14.68
CA MET A 232 -23.27 -17.81 15.81
C MET A 232 -22.34 -17.47 16.99
N ASP A 233 -21.28 -18.25 17.20
CA ASP A 233 -20.27 -17.97 18.21
C ASP A 233 -19.39 -16.78 17.83
N VAL A 234 -18.98 -16.65 16.56
CA VAL A 234 -18.28 -15.45 16.04
C VAL A 234 -19.13 -14.19 16.27
N ARG A 235 -20.43 -14.25 15.98
CA ARG A 235 -21.37 -13.15 16.25
C ARG A 235 -21.47 -12.84 17.75
N ARG A 236 -21.52 -13.86 18.61
CA ARG A 236 -21.57 -13.68 20.08
C ARG A 236 -20.33 -12.93 20.59
N ARG A 237 -19.17 -13.23 20.01
CA ARG A 237 -17.90 -12.52 20.27
C ARG A 237 -17.78 -11.19 19.56
N LYS A 238 -18.83 -10.71 18.87
CA LYS A 238 -18.85 -9.43 18.13
C LYS A 238 -17.68 -9.31 17.14
N PHE A 239 -17.39 -10.38 16.40
CA PHE A 239 -16.38 -10.39 15.33
C PHE A 239 -14.99 -9.89 15.75
N GLN A 240 -14.60 -10.05 17.03
CA GLN A 240 -13.28 -9.61 17.51
C GLN A 240 -12.11 -10.20 16.70
N ASP A 241 -12.24 -11.45 16.25
CA ASP A 241 -11.24 -12.14 15.43
C ASP A 241 -11.27 -11.70 13.94
N TYR A 242 -12.30 -10.96 13.53
CA TYR A 242 -12.54 -10.50 12.16
C TYR A 242 -12.84 -8.99 12.14
N PRO A 243 -11.86 -8.14 12.48
CA PRO A 243 -12.05 -6.69 12.42
C PRO A 243 -12.34 -6.25 10.98
N SER A 244 -13.21 -5.26 10.83
CA SER A 244 -13.54 -4.66 9.52
C SER A 244 -12.28 -4.08 8.87
N LEU A 245 -11.58 -3.20 9.59
CA LEU A 245 -10.38 -2.51 9.14
C LEU A 245 -9.30 -2.56 10.23
N THR A 246 -8.08 -2.95 9.86
CA THR A 246 -6.91 -2.84 10.74
C THR A 246 -6.26 -1.48 10.54
N LYS A 247 -5.73 -0.88 11.63
CA LYS A 247 -5.14 0.47 11.61
C LYS A 247 -4.02 0.64 10.57
N GLU A 248 -3.26 -0.42 10.32
CA GLU A 248 -2.16 -0.41 9.32
C GLU A 248 -2.68 -0.28 7.89
N LEU A 249 -3.88 -0.81 7.62
CA LEU A 249 -4.52 -0.84 6.31
C LEU A 249 -5.54 0.29 6.11
N ASP A 250 -5.68 1.16 7.10
CA ASP A 250 -6.43 2.40 7.02
C ASP A 250 -5.60 3.47 6.29
N VAL A 251 -5.60 3.34 4.96
CA VAL A 251 -4.76 4.16 4.07
C VAL A 251 -5.50 5.38 3.52
N VAL A 252 -6.83 5.43 3.63
CA VAL A 252 -7.67 6.49 3.07
C VAL A 252 -8.33 7.26 4.21
N GLU A 253 -8.16 8.58 4.23
CA GLU A 253 -8.81 9.45 5.21
C GLU A 253 -10.35 9.37 5.13
N GLU A 254 -10.99 9.40 6.29
CA GLU A 254 -12.45 9.47 6.41
C GLU A 254 -13.00 10.68 5.63
N GLY A 255 -14.01 10.44 4.79
CA GLY A 255 -14.64 11.47 3.94
C GLY A 255 -14.05 11.62 2.54
N LYS A 256 -12.85 11.07 2.26
CA LYS A 256 -12.31 10.96 0.88
C LYS A 256 -12.69 9.65 0.19
N GLN A 257 -13.21 8.69 0.93
CA GLN A 257 -13.64 7.39 0.41
C GLN A 257 -14.77 7.56 -0.63
N ILE A 258 -14.69 6.77 -1.71
CA ILE A 258 -15.67 6.79 -2.80
C ILE A 258 -16.34 5.41 -2.88
N THR A 259 -17.63 5.38 -2.54
CA THR A 259 -18.46 4.18 -2.61
C THR A 259 -19.14 4.06 -3.98
N HIS A 260 -19.15 2.86 -4.56
CA HIS A 260 -19.90 2.58 -5.79
C HIS A 260 -21.27 1.97 -5.46
N ASP A 261 -22.29 2.81 -5.32
CA ASP A 261 -23.67 2.39 -5.02
C ASP A 261 -24.44 1.84 -6.22
N ASP A 262 -23.96 2.11 -7.44
CA ASP A 262 -24.58 1.68 -8.68
C ASP A 262 -24.27 0.21 -9.04
N ILE A 263 -23.30 -0.41 -8.34
CA ILE A 263 -22.95 -1.81 -8.55
C ILE A 263 -23.84 -2.68 -7.66
N GLN A 264 -24.81 -3.34 -8.30
CA GLN A 264 -25.76 -4.23 -7.64
C GLN A 264 -25.66 -5.65 -8.18
N LEU A 265 -26.06 -6.62 -7.37
CA LEU A 265 -26.13 -8.02 -7.76
C LEU A 265 -27.46 -8.31 -8.47
N THR A 266 -27.50 -8.19 -9.79
CA THR A 266 -28.61 -8.69 -10.62
C THR A 266 -28.31 -10.10 -11.12
N ILE A 267 -29.16 -11.06 -10.75
CA ILE A 267 -28.95 -12.48 -11.08
C ILE A 267 -29.78 -12.90 -12.30
N HIS A 268 -30.91 -12.23 -12.55
CA HIS A 268 -31.78 -12.54 -13.66
C HIS A 268 -31.04 -12.44 -15.01
N GLU A 269 -31.17 -13.49 -15.81
CA GLU A 269 -30.57 -13.57 -17.14
C GLU A 269 -31.20 -12.50 -18.04
N GLY A 270 -30.37 -11.60 -18.59
CA GLY A 270 -30.80 -10.52 -19.49
C GLY A 270 -30.64 -9.10 -18.95
N ASP A 271 -30.37 -8.93 -17.65
CA ASP A 271 -30.21 -7.61 -17.00
C ASP A 271 -28.75 -7.35 -16.56
N ASP A 272 -27.80 -7.89 -17.32
CA ASP A 272 -26.36 -7.69 -17.10
C ASP A 272 -25.96 -6.27 -17.52
N THR A 273 -26.21 -5.30 -16.63
CA THR A 273 -25.74 -3.92 -16.76
C THR A 273 -24.23 -3.80 -16.56
N LEU A 274 -23.60 -4.81 -15.94
CA LEU A 274 -22.20 -4.81 -15.56
C LEU A 274 -21.29 -5.28 -16.71
N ASN A 275 -20.52 -4.34 -17.28
CA ASN A 275 -19.54 -4.65 -18.32
C ASN A 275 -18.12 -4.81 -17.71
N PRO A 276 -17.52 -6.02 -17.73
CA PRO A 276 -16.19 -6.25 -17.18
C PRO A 276 -15.04 -5.66 -18.04
N GLN A 277 -15.33 -5.13 -19.24
CA GLN A 277 -14.35 -4.51 -20.13
C GLN A 277 -13.08 -5.35 -20.33
N THR A 278 -13.24 -6.65 -20.63
CA THR A 278 -12.11 -7.60 -20.76
C THR A 278 -11.17 -7.26 -21.91
N SER A 279 -11.63 -6.53 -22.93
CA SER A 279 -10.79 -6.06 -24.04
C SER A 279 -9.62 -5.19 -23.57
N LEU A 280 -9.75 -4.49 -22.44
CA LEU A 280 -8.72 -3.62 -21.86
C LEU A 280 -7.51 -4.38 -21.29
N ASP A 281 -7.57 -5.71 -21.25
CA ASP A 281 -6.43 -6.52 -20.80
C ASP A 281 -5.38 -6.74 -21.91
N ILE A 282 -5.72 -6.35 -23.14
CA ILE A 282 -4.93 -6.55 -24.35
C ILE A 282 -4.55 -5.18 -24.90
N PHE A 283 -3.40 -5.11 -25.56
CA PHE A 283 -2.93 -3.90 -26.23
C PHE A 283 -3.88 -3.50 -27.36
N HIS A 284 -4.23 -2.22 -27.40
CA HIS A 284 -4.90 -1.57 -28.53
C HIS A 284 -4.08 -0.35 -28.94
N TYR A 285 -4.00 -0.10 -30.24
CA TYR A 285 -3.38 1.12 -30.75
C TYR A 285 -4.29 2.32 -30.47
N GLU A 286 -3.71 3.40 -29.96
CA GLU A 286 -4.40 4.64 -29.68
C GLU A 286 -3.86 5.75 -30.59
N GLU A 287 -4.76 6.42 -31.32
CA GLU A 287 -4.38 7.58 -32.15
C GLU A 287 -3.97 8.76 -31.26
N ASN A 288 -4.69 9.00 -30.17
CA ASN A 288 -4.46 10.13 -29.25
C ASN A 288 -3.52 9.75 -28.07
N TYR A 289 -2.53 8.89 -28.32
CA TYR A 289 -1.65 8.34 -27.28
C TYR A 289 -0.89 9.43 -26.50
N GLU A 290 -0.36 10.43 -27.20
CA GLU A 290 0.39 11.53 -26.58
C GLU A 290 -0.51 12.42 -25.72
N GLU A 291 -1.69 12.76 -26.22
CA GLU A 291 -2.67 13.57 -25.49
C GLU A 291 -3.14 12.85 -24.21
N ASN A 292 -3.44 11.55 -24.32
CA ASN A 292 -3.85 10.73 -23.18
C ASN A 292 -2.75 10.64 -22.11
N ASN A 293 -1.48 10.52 -22.53
CA ASN A 293 -0.36 10.50 -21.60
C ASN A 293 -0.14 11.87 -20.94
N ARG A 294 -0.25 12.98 -21.68
CA ARG A 294 -0.18 14.34 -21.11
C ARG A 294 -1.33 14.57 -20.12
N ALA A 295 -2.54 14.14 -20.45
CA ALA A 295 -3.69 14.24 -19.57
C ALA A 295 -3.49 13.43 -18.27
N TYR A 296 -2.93 12.23 -18.36
CA TYR A 296 -2.59 11.45 -17.17
C TYR A 296 -1.48 12.10 -16.34
N GLU A 297 -0.46 12.66 -16.97
CA GLU A 297 0.63 13.34 -16.25
C GLU A 297 0.11 14.56 -15.47
N ALA A 298 -0.84 15.32 -16.04
CA ALA A 298 -1.52 16.40 -15.33
C ALA A 298 -2.33 15.89 -14.12
N ILE A 299 -3.06 14.77 -14.28
CA ILE A 299 -3.79 14.13 -13.19
C ILE A 299 -2.83 13.67 -12.09
N LYS A 300 -1.69 13.08 -12.47
CA LYS A 300 -0.64 12.58 -11.57
C LYS A 300 -0.02 13.70 -10.74
N ARG A 301 0.35 14.84 -11.36
CA ARG A 301 0.89 16.01 -10.63
C ARG A 301 -0.08 16.51 -9.56
N ARG A 302 -1.35 16.66 -9.93
CA ARG A 302 -2.42 17.06 -9.02
C ARG A 302 -2.62 16.09 -7.85
N ILE A 303 -2.60 14.78 -8.11
CA ILE A 303 -2.80 13.76 -7.07
C ILE A 303 -1.61 13.70 -6.11
N LEU A 304 -0.39 13.85 -6.63
CA LEU A 304 0.84 13.76 -5.82
C LEU A 304 1.20 15.08 -5.11
N GLY A 305 0.43 16.15 -5.33
CA GLY A 305 0.67 17.45 -4.70
C GLY A 305 1.94 18.16 -5.18
N LEU A 306 2.40 17.84 -6.40
CA LEU A 306 3.60 18.44 -6.99
C LEU A 306 3.35 19.86 -7.55
N ASP A 307 2.13 20.40 -7.36
CA ASP A 307 1.74 21.71 -7.88
C ASP A 307 2.04 22.86 -6.88
N GLU A 308 2.51 22.58 -5.66
CA GLU A 308 2.77 23.61 -4.63
C GLU A 308 4.22 24.10 -4.55
N ASP A 309 5.17 23.45 -5.21
CA ASP A 309 6.58 23.86 -5.27
C ASP A 309 7.11 23.81 -6.71
N GLU A 310 6.77 24.80 -7.53
CA GLU A 310 7.70 25.43 -8.49
C GLU A 310 6.97 26.49 -9.34
N SER A 311 7.29 27.74 -9.04
CA SER A 311 7.25 28.83 -10.00
C SER A 311 8.14 28.49 -11.21
N ASP A 312 7.55 28.49 -12.40
CA ASP A 312 8.19 28.79 -13.68
C ASP A 312 9.55 28.09 -13.94
N SER A 313 9.50 26.80 -14.29
CA SER A 313 10.58 26.15 -15.04
C SER A 313 10.17 26.09 -16.51
N PRO A 314 10.81 26.88 -17.41
CA PRO A 314 10.45 26.95 -18.82
C PRO A 314 10.70 25.61 -19.52
N ILE A 315 9.81 25.32 -20.47
CA ILE A 315 9.91 24.26 -21.48
C ILE A 315 11.32 24.31 -22.11
N GLY A 316 12.14 23.30 -21.82
CA GLY A 316 13.35 22.99 -22.56
C GLY A 316 13.06 21.86 -23.55
N ASP A 317 13.02 22.20 -24.83
CA ASP A 317 13.30 21.26 -25.92
C ASP A 317 14.71 20.70 -25.72
N ASP A 318 14.84 19.40 -25.45
CA ASP A 318 16.09 18.68 -25.65
C ASP A 318 15.84 17.58 -26.71
N ASP A 319 15.94 18.01 -27.97
CA ASP A 319 16.44 17.16 -29.04
C ASP A 319 17.94 16.91 -28.78
N GLU A 320 18.30 15.75 -28.23
CA GLU A 320 19.67 15.25 -28.32
C GLU A 320 19.70 13.87 -28.97
N GLU A 321 20.32 13.85 -30.16
CA GLU A 321 20.61 12.70 -30.98
C GLU A 321 21.46 11.64 -30.24
N GLU A 322 21.00 10.39 -30.30
CA GLU A 322 21.76 9.23 -29.84
C GLU A 322 22.92 8.90 -30.79
N GLY A 323 24.15 8.99 -30.26
CA GLY A 323 25.36 8.41 -30.85
C GLY A 323 25.99 7.35 -29.94
N SER A 324 25.69 6.09 -30.24
CA SER A 324 26.45 4.84 -30.00
C SER A 324 27.65 4.86 -29.03
N ASP A 325 27.48 4.27 -27.84
CA ASP A 325 28.37 3.21 -27.31
C ASP A 325 27.74 2.58 -26.04
N ASP A 326 26.79 1.68 -26.30
CA ASP A 326 26.09 0.87 -25.31
C ASP A 326 26.92 -0.37 -24.97
N GLU A 327 27.78 -0.28 -23.95
CA GLU A 327 28.18 -1.44 -23.13
C GLU A 327 28.93 -1.05 -21.84
N GLN A 328 29.30 0.23 -21.65
CA GLN A 328 29.91 0.73 -20.39
C GLN A 328 28.98 1.61 -19.53
N LYS A 329 27.77 1.93 -20.00
CA LYS A 329 26.78 2.74 -19.23
C LYS A 329 26.01 1.93 -18.18
N GLU A 330 25.79 0.63 -18.38
CA GLU A 330 25.02 -0.20 -17.43
C GLU A 330 25.70 -0.33 -16.05
N GLN A 331 27.03 -0.35 -15.97
CA GLN A 331 27.71 -0.42 -14.66
C GLN A 331 27.77 0.93 -13.92
N LYS A 332 27.74 2.07 -14.64
CA LYS A 332 27.66 3.40 -14.03
C LYS A 332 26.23 3.78 -13.62
N GLN A 333 25.21 3.39 -14.39
CA GLN A 333 23.81 3.66 -14.02
C GLN A 333 23.31 2.85 -12.82
N ILE A 334 23.82 1.62 -12.63
CA ILE A 334 23.49 0.82 -11.43
C ILE A 334 24.15 1.41 -10.17
N GLN A 335 25.37 1.96 -10.29
CA GLN A 335 26.04 2.63 -9.16
C GLN A 335 25.40 3.98 -8.81
N ILE A 336 24.93 4.76 -9.80
CA ILE A 336 24.25 6.04 -9.56
C ILE A 336 22.85 5.81 -8.96
N SER A 337 22.08 4.84 -9.46
CA SER A 337 20.73 4.55 -8.93
C SER A 337 20.75 3.87 -7.55
N GLN A 338 21.74 3.05 -7.21
CA GLN A 338 21.89 2.55 -5.83
C GLN A 338 22.38 3.64 -4.87
N ALA A 339 23.24 4.56 -5.32
CA ALA A 339 23.67 5.71 -4.52
C ALA A 339 22.53 6.70 -4.28
N GLU A 340 21.70 7.00 -5.29
CA GLU A 340 20.52 7.88 -5.17
C GLU A 340 19.41 7.24 -4.34
N ILE A 341 19.17 5.92 -4.45
CA ILE A 341 18.22 5.21 -3.59
C ILE A 341 18.73 5.15 -2.14
N GLU A 342 20.02 4.92 -1.90
CA GLU A 342 20.60 4.99 -0.55
C GLU A 342 20.59 6.42 -0.01
N GLU A 343 20.81 7.44 -0.84
CA GLU A 343 20.81 8.84 -0.43
C GLU A 343 19.39 9.35 -0.16
N ASP A 344 18.40 8.98 -0.96
CA ASP A 344 16.98 9.32 -0.72
C ASP A 344 16.39 8.52 0.45
N THR A 345 16.81 7.26 0.65
CA THR A 345 16.44 6.49 1.86
C THR A 345 17.12 7.06 3.10
N LYS A 346 18.38 7.51 2.99
CA LYS A 346 19.07 8.24 4.07
C LYS A 346 18.41 9.58 4.33
N ARG A 347 18.03 10.36 3.31
CA ARG A 347 17.32 11.64 3.45
C ARG A 347 15.94 11.46 4.09
N ALA A 348 15.19 10.42 3.71
CA ALA A 348 13.91 10.11 4.35
C ALA A 348 14.08 9.69 5.82
N ASN A 349 15.10 8.88 6.12
CA ASN A 349 15.44 8.47 7.48
C ASN A 349 16.01 9.63 8.31
N GLU A 350 16.77 10.54 7.69
CA GLU A 350 17.24 11.79 8.27
C GLU A 350 16.08 12.75 8.53
N GLN A 351 15.08 12.81 7.65
CA GLN A 351 13.87 13.60 7.86
C GLN A 351 13.03 13.05 9.01
N GLU A 352 12.85 11.73 9.11
CA GLU A 352 12.24 11.08 10.27
C GLU A 352 13.01 11.37 11.57
N LYS A 353 14.36 11.33 11.51
CA LYS A 353 15.21 11.73 12.65
C LYS A 353 15.04 13.21 13.00
N VAL A 354 14.97 14.10 12.02
CA VAL A 354 14.78 15.54 12.24
C VAL A 354 13.42 15.80 12.87
N ASP A 355 12.36 15.14 12.42
CA ASP A 355 11.02 15.29 12.98
C ASP A 355 10.90 14.66 14.37
N PHE A 356 11.61 13.55 14.62
CA PHE A 356 11.77 12.99 15.96
C PHE A 356 12.53 13.94 16.89
N ARG A 357 13.63 14.55 16.43
CA ARG A 357 14.41 15.53 17.20
C ARG A 357 13.60 16.79 17.51
N ARG A 358 12.76 17.26 16.59
CA ARG A 358 11.79 18.35 16.85
C ARG A 358 10.80 17.97 17.94
N THR A 359 10.26 16.75 17.88
CA THR A 359 9.32 16.23 18.88
C THR A 359 9.98 16.12 20.27
N LEU A 360 11.21 15.61 20.34
CA LEU A 360 12.00 15.56 21.57
C LEU A 360 12.29 16.95 22.13
N TYR A 361 12.69 17.89 21.27
CA TYR A 361 12.94 19.27 21.70
C TYR A 361 11.68 19.92 22.29
N LEU A 362 10.52 19.72 21.66
CA LEU A 362 9.24 20.20 22.17
C LEU A 362 8.84 19.52 23.50
N ALA A 363 9.11 18.23 23.65
CA ALA A 363 8.87 17.50 24.90
C ALA A 363 9.76 18.03 26.04
N ILE A 364 11.05 18.28 25.76
CA ILE A 364 12.02 18.82 26.72
C ILE A 364 11.66 20.26 27.11
N SER A 365 11.40 21.14 26.13
CA SER A 365 11.11 22.56 26.35
C SER A 365 9.75 22.83 27.01
N SER A 366 8.78 21.94 26.82
CA SER A 366 7.45 22.05 27.44
C SER A 366 7.35 21.44 28.84
N SER A 367 8.41 20.82 29.34
CA SER A 367 8.40 20.14 30.64
C SER A 367 8.95 21.02 31.75
N VAL A 368 8.29 20.99 32.91
CA VAL A 368 8.70 21.81 34.06
C VAL A 368 9.62 21.03 34.99
N GLY A 369 9.40 19.71 35.11
CA GLY A 369 10.18 18.82 35.96
C GLY A 369 10.82 17.66 35.18
N PHE A 370 11.94 17.14 35.69
CA PHE A 370 12.68 16.07 35.02
C PHE A 370 11.86 14.76 34.91
N GLU A 371 11.09 14.41 35.95
CA GLU A 371 10.19 13.23 35.93
C GLU A 371 9.10 13.35 34.85
N GLU A 372 8.52 14.54 34.69
CA GLU A 372 7.52 14.81 33.65
C GLU A 372 8.14 14.69 32.25
N CYS A 373 9.34 15.24 32.08
CA CYS A 373 10.09 15.15 30.82
C CYS A 373 10.41 13.70 30.48
N THR A 374 10.94 12.92 31.43
CA THR A 374 11.26 11.51 31.24
C THR A 374 10.00 10.70 30.87
N HIS A 375 8.87 10.97 31.55
CA HIS A 375 7.61 10.31 31.23
C HIS A 375 7.13 10.64 29.80
N LYS A 376 7.18 11.92 29.38
CA LYS A 376 6.78 12.32 28.02
C LYS A 376 7.65 11.68 26.94
N ILE A 377 8.96 11.61 27.17
CA ILE A 377 9.91 10.96 26.25
C ILE A 377 9.56 9.48 26.07
N LEU A 378 9.30 8.76 27.17
CA LEU A 378 8.97 7.34 27.12
C LEU A 378 7.57 7.06 26.55
N GLN A 379 6.58 7.91 26.87
CA GLN A 379 5.23 7.80 26.32
C GLN A 379 5.18 8.09 24.80
N GLY A 380 6.14 8.87 24.29
CA GLY A 380 6.28 9.19 22.87
C GLY A 380 6.61 7.99 21.97
N GLY A 381 6.87 6.81 22.54
CA GLY A 381 7.09 5.58 21.77
C GLY A 381 8.41 5.61 21.00
N VAL A 382 9.53 5.76 21.72
CA VAL A 382 10.88 5.68 21.13
C VAL A 382 11.04 4.33 20.43
N LYS A 383 11.26 4.34 19.11
CA LYS A 383 11.51 3.12 18.31
C LYS A 383 12.91 2.59 18.65
N GLU A 384 13.05 1.26 18.64
CA GLU A 384 14.34 0.57 18.82
C GLU A 384 15.40 1.13 17.85
N GLY A 385 16.50 1.64 18.39
CA GLY A 385 17.61 2.25 17.64
C GLY A 385 17.63 3.78 17.62
N LEU A 386 16.61 4.46 18.15
CA LEU A 386 16.55 5.93 18.26
C LEU A 386 16.89 6.47 19.66
N GLU A 387 17.23 5.59 20.61
CA GLU A 387 17.59 5.95 21.98
C GLU A 387 18.83 6.86 22.03
N ILE A 388 19.77 6.64 21.11
CA ILE A 388 20.95 7.50 20.99
C ILE A 388 20.60 8.93 20.56
N GLU A 389 19.58 9.12 19.74
CA GLU A 389 19.12 10.46 19.35
C GLU A 389 18.45 11.19 20.52
N VAL A 390 17.81 10.45 21.44
CA VAL A 390 17.31 11.00 22.72
C VAL A 390 18.48 11.52 23.57
N CYS A 391 19.52 10.71 23.74
CA CYS A 391 20.72 11.09 24.50
C CYS A 391 21.42 12.30 23.87
N LEU A 392 21.60 12.31 22.54
CA LEU A 392 22.21 13.42 21.82
C LEU A 392 21.41 14.72 21.96
N MET A 393 20.08 14.66 21.77
CA MET A 393 19.23 15.84 21.91
C MET A 393 19.27 16.42 23.33
N LEU A 394 19.31 15.56 24.36
CA LEU A 394 19.39 16.00 25.74
C LEU A 394 20.72 16.73 26.03
N ILE A 395 21.83 16.20 25.50
CA ILE A 395 23.17 16.79 25.62
C ILE A 395 23.24 18.11 24.84
N GLU A 396 22.72 18.17 23.62
CA GLU A 396 22.70 19.38 22.80
C GLU A 396 21.88 20.50 23.43
N CYS A 397 20.71 20.18 23.99
CA CYS A 397 19.90 21.14 24.73
C CYS A 397 20.65 21.66 25.97
N CYS A 398 21.29 20.77 26.72
CA CYS A 398 22.13 21.15 27.88
C CYS A 398 23.32 22.04 27.47
N ALA A 399 23.97 21.73 26.35
CA ALA A 399 25.09 22.49 25.83
C ALA A 399 24.69 23.90 25.39
N GLN A 400 23.48 24.07 24.85
CA GLN A 400 23.00 25.35 24.32
C GLN A 400 22.51 26.31 25.41
N GLU A 401 22.30 25.85 26.63
CA GLU A 401 21.93 26.70 27.76
C GLU A 401 23.04 27.67 28.18
N ARG A 402 22.67 28.87 28.65
CA ARG A 402 23.64 29.88 29.10
C ARG A 402 24.39 29.44 30.36
N THR A 403 23.72 28.69 31.22
CA THR A 403 24.24 28.16 32.49
C THR A 403 23.80 26.71 32.64
N TYR A 404 24.66 25.87 33.18
CA TYR A 404 24.34 24.48 33.45
C TYR A 404 23.06 24.35 34.28
N ASN A 405 22.11 23.60 33.75
CA ASN A 405 20.85 23.28 34.41
C ASN A 405 20.85 21.77 34.79
N PRO A 406 20.84 21.43 36.09
CA PRO A 406 20.83 20.02 36.54
C PRO A 406 19.66 19.21 36.01
N PHE A 407 18.56 19.85 35.59
CA PHE A 407 17.40 19.23 34.96
C PHE A 407 17.80 18.19 33.89
N PHE A 408 18.72 18.55 32.99
CA PHE A 408 19.10 17.65 31.89
C PHE A 408 19.82 16.40 32.41
N ALA A 409 20.73 16.56 33.37
CA ALA A 409 21.47 15.44 33.93
C ALA A 409 20.56 14.51 34.76
N LEU A 410 19.56 15.06 35.45
CA LEU A 410 18.54 14.29 36.17
C LEU A 410 17.65 13.47 35.22
N VAL A 411 17.31 14.02 34.04
CA VAL A 411 16.61 13.25 32.99
C VAL A 411 17.49 12.10 32.50
N GLY A 412 18.78 12.39 32.20
CA GLY A 412 19.74 11.37 31.76
C GLY A 412 19.95 10.25 32.79
N GLU A 413 20.11 10.62 34.06
CA GLU A 413 20.24 9.69 35.19
C GLU A 413 19.01 8.78 35.28
N ARG A 414 17.81 9.36 35.17
CA ARG A 414 16.57 8.59 35.23
C ARG A 414 16.44 7.62 34.05
N LEU A 415 16.82 8.03 32.84
CA LEU A 415 16.81 7.17 31.66
C LEU A 415 17.77 5.99 31.80
N CYS A 416 19.02 6.23 32.25
CA CYS A 416 20.00 5.17 32.51
C CYS A 416 19.51 4.16 33.57
N ASN A 417 18.80 4.64 34.59
CA ASN A 417 18.27 3.79 35.67
C ASN A 417 17.04 2.98 35.25
N LEU A 418 16.34 3.36 34.18
CA LEU A 418 15.15 2.68 33.70
C LEU A 418 15.48 1.57 32.70
N ASP A 419 16.40 1.82 31.76
CA ASP A 419 16.78 0.84 30.75
C ASP A 419 18.30 0.92 30.45
N PRO A 420 19.06 -0.19 30.54
CA PRO A 420 20.49 -0.22 30.26
C PRO A 420 20.86 0.17 28.82
N VAL A 421 19.90 0.16 27.88
CA VAL A 421 20.12 0.65 26.50
C VAL A 421 20.51 2.14 26.51
N TYR A 422 19.89 2.96 27.36
CA TYR A 422 20.26 4.39 27.48
C TYR A 422 21.65 4.57 28.10
N GLN A 423 22.06 3.68 29.01
CA GLN A 423 23.41 3.70 29.57
C GLN A 423 24.47 3.46 28.48
N GLN A 424 24.25 2.46 27.61
CA GLN A 424 25.13 2.21 26.46
C GLN A 424 25.14 3.39 25.47
N ALA A 425 23.97 3.98 25.22
CA ALA A 425 23.85 5.13 24.33
C ALA A 425 24.57 6.38 24.89
N PHE A 426 24.49 6.64 26.20
CA PHE A 426 25.22 7.74 26.85
C PHE A 426 26.73 7.50 26.91
N ASP A 427 27.19 6.25 27.05
CA ASP A 427 28.60 5.88 26.94
C ASP A 427 29.15 6.22 25.54
N GLU A 428 28.45 5.79 24.48
CA GLU A 428 28.82 6.14 23.11
C GLU A 428 28.79 7.66 22.86
N CYS A 429 27.80 8.36 23.43
CA CYS A 429 27.74 9.82 23.35
C CYS A 429 28.92 10.49 24.07
N PHE A 430 29.37 9.96 25.21
CA PHE A 430 30.52 10.50 25.94
C PHE A 430 31.78 10.44 25.10
N ALA A 431 32.09 9.27 24.51
CA ALA A 431 33.24 9.09 23.63
C ALA A 431 33.20 10.08 22.44
N ARG A 432 32.05 10.19 21.76
CA ARG A 432 31.87 11.12 20.63
C ARG A 432 32.04 12.59 21.02
N GLN A 433 31.53 12.99 22.18
CA GLN A 433 31.67 14.37 22.68
C GLN A 433 33.12 14.67 23.08
N TYR A 434 33.83 13.70 23.65
CA TYR A 434 35.22 13.85 24.02
C TYR A 434 36.13 14.01 22.80
N GLU A 435 35.93 13.23 21.74
CA GLU A 435 36.67 13.39 20.47
C GLU A 435 36.45 14.77 19.83
N ASN A 436 35.22 15.28 19.91
CA ASN A 436 34.82 16.56 19.30
C ASN A 436 34.94 17.77 20.24
N ILE A 437 35.57 17.60 21.41
CA ILE A 437 35.66 18.65 22.44
C ILE A 437 36.32 19.94 21.94
N HIS A 438 37.24 19.83 20.98
CA HIS A 438 37.94 20.95 20.36
C HIS A 438 37.03 21.87 19.53
N ARG A 439 35.83 21.41 19.16
CA ARG A 439 34.83 22.19 18.41
C ARG A 439 33.85 22.92 19.32
N LEU A 440 33.85 22.63 20.63
CA LEU A 440 32.93 23.22 21.59
C LEU A 440 33.47 24.53 22.16
N GLU A 441 32.62 25.55 22.16
CA GLU A 441 32.89 26.81 22.86
C GLU A 441 32.96 26.60 24.38
N THR A 442 33.69 27.44 25.10
CA THR A 442 33.98 27.29 26.54
C THR A 442 32.72 27.10 27.40
N ASN A 443 31.63 27.81 27.09
CA ASN A 443 30.37 27.67 27.83
C ASN A 443 29.69 26.32 27.59
N LYS A 444 29.66 25.86 26.33
CA LYS A 444 29.10 24.56 25.94
C LYS A 444 29.89 23.42 26.57
N LEU A 445 31.22 23.52 26.51
CA LEU A 445 32.13 22.57 27.14
C LEU A 445 31.88 22.43 28.63
N ARG A 446 31.73 23.56 29.34
CA ARG A 446 31.42 23.55 30.78
C ARG A 446 30.11 22.82 31.08
N ASN A 447 29.04 23.11 30.33
CA ASN A 447 27.74 22.48 30.59
C ASN A 447 27.76 20.97 30.29
N VAL A 448 28.38 20.57 29.18
CA VAL A 448 28.52 19.15 28.81
C VAL A 448 29.39 18.40 29.83
N ALA A 449 30.50 19.00 30.28
CA ALA A 449 31.35 18.42 31.32
C ALA A 449 30.58 18.23 32.65
N MET A 450 29.79 19.23 33.06
CA MET A 450 28.95 19.14 34.26
C MET A 450 27.84 18.07 34.11
N PHE A 451 27.29 17.91 32.91
CA PHE A 451 26.30 16.87 32.62
C PHE A 451 26.88 15.46 32.82
N PHE A 452 28.03 15.16 32.21
CA PHE A 452 28.67 13.85 32.37
C PHE A 452 29.27 13.64 33.76
N ALA A 453 29.78 14.68 34.40
CA ALA A 453 30.24 14.61 35.79
C ALA A 453 29.10 14.21 36.74
N HIS A 454 27.88 14.71 36.52
CA HIS A 454 26.70 14.29 37.28
C HIS A 454 26.38 12.82 37.04
N LEU A 455 26.36 12.35 35.79
CA LEU A 455 26.06 10.94 35.48
C LEU A 455 27.08 9.95 36.06
N LEU A 456 28.36 10.33 36.10
CA LEU A 456 29.42 9.54 36.76
C LEU A 456 29.29 9.58 38.29
N HIS A 457 28.95 10.74 38.85
CA HIS A 457 28.76 10.89 40.29
C HIS A 457 27.56 10.10 40.82
N SER A 458 26.49 10.00 40.03
CA SER A 458 25.27 9.27 40.37
C SER A 458 25.32 7.78 40.02
N ASP A 459 26.48 7.24 39.60
CA ASP A 459 26.67 5.87 39.09
C ASP A 459 25.72 5.48 37.94
N ALA A 460 25.18 6.47 37.22
CA ALA A 460 24.34 6.24 36.04
C ALA A 460 25.17 5.83 34.83
N LEU A 461 26.43 6.30 34.75
CA LEU A 461 27.43 5.83 33.80
C LEU A 461 28.58 5.13 34.55
N PRO A 462 29.09 4.00 34.02
CA PRO A 462 30.20 3.32 34.64
C PRO A 462 31.49 4.13 34.50
N TRP A 463 32.40 4.06 35.48
CA TRP A 463 33.68 4.76 35.43
C TRP A 463 34.63 4.27 34.32
N THR A 464 34.30 3.14 33.67
CA THR A 464 35.07 2.58 32.54
C THR A 464 35.02 3.43 31.27
N VAL A 465 34.17 4.46 31.23
CA VAL A 465 34.06 5.38 30.09
C VAL A 465 35.20 6.42 30.02
N LEU A 466 35.93 6.62 31.13
CA LEU A 466 37.14 7.45 31.23
C LEU A 466 38.39 6.63 30.90
#